data_AF-A0A1Q8TP66-F1
#
_entry.id   AF-A0A1Q8TP66-F1
#
_cell.length_a   1.000
_cell.length_b   1.000
_cell.length_c   1.000
_cell.angle_alpha   90.00
_cell.angle_beta   90.00
_cell.angle_gamma   90.00
#
_symmetry.space_group_name_H-M   'P 1'
#
loop_
_entity.id
_entity.type
_entity.pdbx_description
1 polymer ?
#
loop_
_entity_poly.entity_id
_entity_poly.type
_entity_poly.pdbx_seq_one_letter_code
_entity_poly.pdbx_strand_id
1 'polypeptide(L)'
;MSDHEQQPAPGRGKILDALARAERKVFTRPAPKSAKAQVKFLLTRAKGSTKALAERLGVSRRTVERYRAGTLTTPQKRLQTALVEETESEWQPQVRAQARE
;
A
#
# COMPACT_ATOMS: atom_id res chain seq x y z
N MET A 1 22.12 -28.24 -14.47
CA MET A 1 21.86 -28.09 -13.03
C MET A 1 21.79 -26.60 -12.75
N SER A 2 20.66 -26.12 -12.24
CA SER A 2 20.26 -24.71 -12.28
C SER A 2 20.83 -23.94 -11.08
N ASP A 3 21.83 -23.10 -11.31
CA ASP A 3 22.32 -22.14 -10.32
C ASP A 3 21.58 -20.82 -10.54
N HIS A 4 20.54 -20.57 -9.75
CA HIS A 4 19.83 -19.29 -9.75
C HIS A 4 20.69 -18.26 -9.01
N GLU A 5 21.44 -17.50 -9.80
CA GLU A 5 22.22 -16.34 -9.40
C GLU A 5 21.33 -15.33 -8.62
N GLN A 6 21.55 -15.24 -7.31
CA GLN A 6 20.87 -14.32 -6.41
C GLN A 6 21.37 -12.90 -6.66
N GLN A 7 20.54 -12.07 -7.29
CA GLN A 7 20.82 -10.64 -7.48
C GLN A 7 20.72 -9.84 -6.15
N PRO A 8 21.67 -8.94 -5.85
CA PRO A 8 21.68 -8.13 -4.63
C PRO A 8 20.68 -6.97 -4.71
N ALA A 9 19.88 -6.80 -3.65
CA ALA A 9 18.83 -5.78 -3.54
C ALA A 9 19.41 -4.39 -3.18
N PRO A 10 19.15 -3.32 -3.95
CA PRO A 10 19.55 -1.97 -3.56
C PRO A 10 18.46 -1.28 -2.71
N GLY A 11 18.87 -0.73 -1.56
CA GLY A 11 18.26 0.49 -1.00
C GLY A 11 17.12 0.35 0.01
N ARG A 12 17.33 -0.30 1.16
CA ARG A 12 16.36 -0.30 2.29
C ARG A 12 16.29 1.00 3.10
N GLY A 13 17.30 1.88 3.04
CA GLY A 13 17.44 2.99 3.99
C GLY A 13 16.62 4.27 3.70
N LYS A 14 16.41 4.64 2.43
CA LYS A 14 15.80 5.94 2.05
C LYS A 14 14.27 5.97 2.13
N ILE A 15 13.67 4.85 2.50
CA ILE A 15 12.24 4.56 2.32
C ILE A 15 11.44 4.88 3.58
N LEU A 16 12.03 4.67 4.75
CA LEU A 16 11.39 4.94 6.04
C LEU A 16 11.14 6.46 6.19
N ASP A 17 12.04 7.27 5.67
CA ASP A 17 12.05 8.72 5.85
C ASP A 17 10.99 9.46 5.01
N ALA A 18 10.61 8.92 3.85
CA ALA A 18 9.52 9.45 3.03
C ALA A 18 8.12 9.07 3.56
N LEU A 19 8.01 7.99 4.35
CA LEU A 19 6.75 7.50 4.90
C LEU A 19 6.33 8.28 6.15
N ALA A 20 7.29 8.69 7.00
CA ALA A 20 7.05 9.56 8.15
C ALA A 20 6.43 10.93 7.78
N ARG A 21 6.70 11.43 6.55
CA ARG A 21 6.10 12.68 6.06
C ARG A 21 4.62 12.56 5.70
N ALA A 22 4.09 11.35 5.50
CA ALA A 22 2.70 11.13 5.13
C ALA A 22 1.73 11.12 6.32
N GLU A 23 2.22 10.82 7.53
CA GLU A 23 1.39 10.73 8.75
C GLU A 23 0.85 12.09 9.22
N ARG A 24 1.50 13.21 8.86
CA ARG A 24 1.10 14.54 9.38
C ARG A 24 -0.12 15.19 8.71
N LYS A 25 -0.82 14.51 7.78
CA LYS A 25 -1.92 15.12 6.98
C LYS A 25 -3.09 14.16 6.70
N VAL A 26 -3.43 13.26 7.62
CA VAL A 26 -4.41 12.18 7.37
C VAL A 26 -5.88 12.62 7.56
N PHE A 27 -6.15 13.80 8.13
CA PHE A 27 -7.50 14.11 8.61
C PHE A 27 -8.49 14.73 7.61
N THR A 28 -8.07 15.22 6.43
CA THR A 28 -8.98 15.89 5.46
C THR A 28 -8.64 15.58 3.99
N ARG A 29 -8.06 14.42 3.70
CA ARG A 29 -7.71 14.06 2.32
C ARG A 29 -8.83 13.27 1.66
N PRO A 30 -9.00 13.36 0.33
CA PRO A 30 -9.90 12.46 -0.39
C PRO A 30 -9.38 11.02 -0.33
N ALA A 31 -10.30 10.05 -0.37
CA ALA A 31 -9.94 8.63 -0.37
C ALA A 31 -9.00 8.30 -1.53
N PRO A 32 -7.96 7.46 -1.31
CA PRO A 32 -7.00 7.13 -2.35
C PRO A 32 -7.65 6.29 -3.46
N LYS A 33 -7.73 6.86 -4.67
CA LYS A 33 -8.40 6.22 -5.82
C LYS A 33 -7.51 5.30 -6.66
N SER A 34 -6.19 5.53 -6.67
CA SER A 34 -5.26 4.73 -7.48
C SER A 34 -4.66 3.57 -6.68
N ALA A 35 -4.37 2.45 -7.35
CA ALA A 35 -3.75 1.28 -6.71
C ALA A 35 -2.45 1.62 -5.98
N LYS A 36 -1.61 2.50 -6.56
CA LYS A 36 -0.39 2.99 -5.92
C LYS A 36 -0.68 3.79 -4.64
N ALA A 37 -1.70 4.65 -4.67
CA ALA A 37 -2.09 5.43 -3.50
C ALA A 37 -2.70 4.55 -2.41
N GLN A 38 -3.53 3.58 -2.77
CA GLN A 38 -4.12 2.59 -1.86
C GLN A 38 -3.03 1.76 -1.19
N VAL A 39 -2.08 1.21 -1.95
CA VAL A 39 -0.93 0.47 -1.40
C VAL A 39 -0.11 1.33 -0.44
N LYS A 40 0.15 2.61 -0.77
CA LYS A 40 0.86 3.52 0.14
C LYS A 40 0.08 3.77 1.43
N PHE A 41 -1.22 4.00 1.33
CA PHE A 41 -2.09 4.21 2.47
C PHE A 41 -2.13 2.98 3.38
N LEU A 42 -2.40 1.80 2.81
CA LEU A 42 -2.44 0.54 3.56
C LEU A 42 -1.09 0.19 4.18
N LEU A 43 0.03 0.55 3.54
CA LEU A 43 1.35 0.40 4.15
C LEU A 43 1.53 1.27 5.40
N THR A 44 0.98 2.48 5.45
CA THR A 44 1.03 3.30 6.67
C THR A 44 0.27 2.63 7.82
N ARG A 45 -0.90 2.03 7.52
CA ARG A 45 -1.69 1.28 8.51
C ARG A 45 -1.00 -0.02 8.94
N ALA A 46 -0.29 -0.67 8.02
CA ALA A 46 0.54 -1.84 8.30
C ALA A 46 1.91 -1.50 8.92
N LYS A 47 2.13 -0.27 9.43
CA LYS A 47 3.40 0.19 10.03
C LYS A 47 4.62 -0.01 9.11
N GLY A 48 4.41 0.15 7.80
CA GLY A 48 5.42 -0.03 6.76
C GLY A 48 5.72 -1.49 6.36
N SER A 49 5.04 -2.48 6.94
CA SER A 49 5.29 -3.89 6.65
C SER A 49 4.69 -4.34 5.32
N THR A 50 5.54 -4.56 4.31
CA THR A 50 5.12 -5.15 3.03
C THR A 50 4.67 -6.60 3.17
N LYS A 51 5.20 -7.33 4.16
CA LYS A 51 4.78 -8.70 4.47
C LYS A 51 3.34 -8.74 4.97
N ALA A 52 3.02 -7.94 5.98
CA ALA A 52 1.67 -7.91 6.55
C ALA A 52 0.62 -7.48 5.51
N LEU A 53 0.95 -6.49 4.68
CA LEU A 53 0.06 -6.07 3.60
C LEU A 53 -0.12 -7.14 2.53
N ALA A 54 0.95 -7.85 2.17
CA ALA A 54 0.90 -8.93 1.19
C ALA A 54 0.03 -10.09 1.67
N GLU A 55 0.13 -10.47 2.95
CA GLU A 55 -0.69 -11.50 3.58
C GLU A 55 -2.18 -11.11 3.61
N ARG A 56 -2.49 -9.86 4.00
CA ARG A 56 -3.88 -9.33 3.98
C ARG A 56 -4.51 -9.35 2.58
N LEU A 57 -3.74 -8.95 1.57
CA LEU A 57 -4.21 -8.87 0.18
C LEU A 57 -4.13 -10.21 -0.57
N GLY A 58 -3.58 -11.27 0.04
CA GLY A 58 -3.38 -12.57 -0.63
C GLY A 58 -2.44 -12.51 -1.84
N VAL A 59 -1.44 -11.61 -1.83
CA VAL A 59 -0.48 -11.42 -2.94
C VAL A 59 0.96 -11.59 -2.48
N SER A 60 1.90 -11.63 -3.43
CA SER A 60 3.32 -11.64 -3.11
C SER A 60 3.82 -10.28 -2.61
N ARG A 61 4.82 -10.28 -1.71
CA ARG A 61 5.55 -9.05 -1.29
C ARG A 61 6.08 -8.25 -2.48
N ARG A 62 6.57 -8.96 -3.51
CA ARG A 62 7.11 -8.37 -4.74
C ARG A 62 6.05 -7.63 -5.54
N THR A 63 4.80 -8.08 -5.50
CA THR A 63 3.64 -7.42 -6.10
C THR A 63 3.39 -6.09 -5.40
N VAL A 64 3.35 -6.08 -4.07
CA VAL A 64 3.18 -4.86 -3.27
C VAL A 64 4.29 -3.83 -3.57
N GLU A 65 5.54 -4.27 -3.61
CA GLU A 65 6.69 -3.41 -3.93
C GLU A 65 6.60 -2.83 -5.35
N ARG A 66 6.09 -3.60 -6.32
CA ARG A 66 5.90 -3.15 -7.71
C ARG A 66 4.89 -2.01 -7.81
N TYR A 67 3.76 -2.13 -7.12
CA TYR A 67 2.77 -1.04 -7.03
C TYR A 67 3.32 0.17 -6.29
N ARG A 68 4.09 -0.05 -5.22
CA ARG A 68 4.72 1.02 -4.46
C ARG A 68 5.71 1.82 -5.30
N ALA A 69 6.55 1.11 -6.06
CA ALA A 69 7.47 1.70 -7.04
C ALA A 69 6.70 2.39 -8.20
N GLY A 70 5.50 1.91 -8.52
CA GLY A 70 4.70 2.38 -9.65
C GLY A 70 5.13 1.77 -10.98
N THR A 71 5.91 0.68 -10.94
CA THR A 71 6.25 -0.12 -12.12
C THR A 71 5.09 -1.02 -12.56
N LEU A 72 4.09 -1.19 -11.70
CA LEU A 72 2.78 -1.75 -12.05
C LEU A 72 1.71 -0.74 -11.66
N THR A 73 0.88 -0.41 -12.64
CA THR A 73 -0.17 0.61 -12.52
C THR A 73 -1.56 -0.02 -12.53
N THR A 74 -1.72 -1.11 -13.27
CA THR A 74 -3.01 -1.76 -13.50
C THR A 74 -3.12 -3.07 -12.71
N PRO A 75 -3.90 -3.10 -11.62
CA PRO A 75 -4.22 -4.33 -10.92
C PRO A 75 -5.20 -5.22 -11.67
N GLN A 76 -5.04 -6.52 -11.48
CA GLN A 76 -6.07 -7.49 -11.80
C GLN A 76 -7.32 -7.16 -10.98
N LYS A 77 -8.51 -7.41 -11.54
CA LYS A 77 -9.80 -7.06 -10.91
C LYS A 77 -9.90 -7.54 -9.45
N ARG A 78 -9.46 -8.77 -9.15
CA ARG A 78 -9.48 -9.31 -7.78
C ARG A 78 -8.63 -8.48 -6.80
N LEU A 79 -7.41 -8.12 -7.20
CA LEU A 79 -6.53 -7.30 -6.38
C LEU A 79 -7.06 -5.86 -6.25
N GLN A 80 -7.67 -5.33 -7.31
CA GLN A 80 -8.30 -4.02 -7.26
C GLN A 80 -9.42 -4.00 -6.21
N THR A 81 -10.31 -4.99 -6.23
CA THR A 81 -11.37 -5.13 -5.23
C THR A 81 -10.80 -5.25 -3.83
N ALA A 82 -9.82 -6.13 -3.60
CA ALA A 82 -9.18 -6.29 -2.28
C ALA A 82 -8.53 -4.99 -1.79
N LEU A 83 -7.85 -4.24 -2.66
CA LEU A 83 -7.27 -2.94 -2.30
C LEU A 83 -8.33 -1.91 -1.93
N VAL A 84 -9.46 -1.89 -2.64
CA VAL A 84 -10.57 -0.97 -2.35
C VAL A 84 -11.25 -1.34 -1.04
N GLU A 85 -11.62 -2.59 -0.83
CA GLU A 85 -12.28 -3.06 0.40
C GLU A 85 -11.42 -2.81 1.63
N GLU A 86 -10.13 -3.16 1.56
CA GLU A 86 -9.19 -2.94 2.65
C GLU A 86 -8.96 -1.43 2.87
N THR A 87 -8.86 -0.67 1.78
CA THR A 87 -8.78 0.79 1.88
C THR A 87 -10.01 1.35 2.54
N GLU A 88 -11.23 0.97 2.17
CA GLU A 88 -12.47 1.49 2.73
C GLU A 88 -12.66 1.11 4.20
N SER A 89 -12.28 -0.12 4.57
CA SER A 89 -12.31 -0.64 5.94
C SER A 89 -11.37 0.16 6.86
N GLU A 90 -10.14 0.41 6.39
CA GLU A 90 -9.16 1.23 7.11
C GLU A 90 -9.45 2.73 7.01
N TRP A 91 -10.07 3.14 5.89
CA TRP A 91 -10.37 4.53 5.62
C TRP A 91 -11.39 4.99 6.63
N GLN A 92 -12.57 4.36 6.87
CA GLN A 92 -13.53 4.96 7.80
C GLN A 92 -14.61 4.12 8.52
N PRO A 93 -14.73 4.38 9.84
CA PRO A 93 -15.95 4.94 10.48
C PRO A 93 -15.92 6.46 10.86
N GLN A 94 -14.78 7.09 11.18
CA GLN A 94 -14.68 8.47 11.72
C GLN A 94 -15.02 9.66 10.77
N VAL A 95 -14.45 9.79 9.58
CA VAL A 95 -14.84 10.74 8.50
C VAL A 95 -16.20 10.41 7.89
N ARG A 96 -16.77 9.19 8.05
CA ARG A 96 -18.20 8.98 7.75
C ARG A 96 -19.10 9.79 8.69
N ALA A 97 -18.68 10.03 9.94
CA ALA A 97 -19.42 10.89 10.86
C ALA A 97 -19.34 12.38 10.44
N GLN A 98 -18.19 12.83 9.92
CA GLN A 98 -17.99 14.23 9.53
C GLN A 98 -18.50 14.59 8.13
N ALA A 99 -18.60 13.63 7.21
CA ALA A 99 -19.10 13.88 5.84
C ALA A 99 -20.64 13.88 5.73
N ARG A 100 -21.35 13.70 6.84
CA ARG A 100 -22.82 13.79 6.94
C ARG A 100 -23.31 15.10 7.56
N GLU A 101 -22.40 16.02 7.90
CA GLU A 101 -22.70 17.42 8.26
C GLU A 101 -22.66 18.32 7.02
#